data_AF-A0A936KMF2-F1
#
_entry.id   AF-A0A936KMF2-F1
#
_cell.length_a   1.000
_cell.length_b   1.000
_cell.length_c   1.000
_cell.angle_alpha   90.00
_cell.angle_beta   90.00
_cell.angle_gamma   90.00
#
_symmetry.space_group_name_H-M   'P 1'
#
loop_
_entity.id
_entity.type
_entity.pdbx_description
1 polymer ?
#
loop_
_entity_poly.entity_id
_entity_poly.type
_entity_poly.pdbx_seq_one_letter_code
_entity_poly.pdbx_strand_id
1 'polypeptide(L)'
;MTQEQQTALQRQVAKAMSAAGIQPGDPVMLTGHSQGGIAAASFAADPAFLERFTVTAVVTGGSPIARIDIPDSVSVLSVEHTQDPVPMLDGRDNPAKSNWVTVKAEADAQAITRSTQQAPTPADAHSTVRYEDTGELIDSSSDPNVAGLRTTIDPFLHGEGTVTRWQISG
;
A
#
# COMPACT_ATOMS: atom_id res chain seq x y z
N MET A 1 4.95 12.88 -9.66
CA MET A 1 6.12 12.06 -10.07
C MET A 1 6.02 11.89 -11.57
N THR A 2 7.10 12.11 -12.31
CA THR A 2 7.13 11.89 -13.77
C THR A 2 7.29 10.39 -14.07
N GLN A 3 6.96 9.97 -15.30
CA GLN A 3 7.17 8.58 -15.75
C GLN A 3 8.65 8.17 -15.62
N GLU A 4 9.59 9.07 -15.90
CA GLU A 4 11.03 8.81 -15.74
C GLU A 4 11.43 8.57 -14.28
N GLN A 5 10.87 9.34 -13.35
CA GLN A 5 11.11 9.18 -11.91
C GLN A 5 10.56 7.84 -11.40
N GLN A 6 9.37 7.43 -11.87
CA GLN A 6 8.80 6.11 -11.57
C GLN A 6 9.72 4.99 -12.04
N THR A 7 10.19 5.05 -13.28
CA THR A 7 11.08 4.02 -13.84
C THR A 7 12.43 3.96 -13.11
N ALA A 8 13.00 5.11 -12.72
CA ALA A 8 14.24 5.15 -11.95
C ALA A 8 14.08 4.49 -10.56
N LEU A 9 13.02 4.85 -9.83
CA LEU A 9 12.68 4.25 -8.54
C LEU A 9 12.47 2.75 -8.67
N GLN A 10 11.70 2.31 -9.67
CA GLN A 10 11.44 0.89 -9.92
C GLN A 10 12.73 0.10 -10.13
N ARG A 11 13.67 0.62 -10.93
CA ARG A 11 14.97 -0.04 -11.14
C ARG A 11 15.78 -0.17 -9.85
N GLN A 12 15.75 0.86 -9.00
CA GLN A 12 16.47 0.86 -7.74
C GLN A 12 15.84 -0.12 -6.73
N VAL A 13 14.50 -0.17 -6.66
CA VAL A 13 13.77 -1.17 -5.87
C VAL A 13 14.07 -2.58 -6.36
N ALA A 14 14.01 -2.83 -7.68
CA ALA A 14 14.36 -4.13 -8.25
C ALA A 14 15.79 -4.56 -7.90
N LYS A 15 16.76 -3.62 -7.96
CA LYS A 15 18.14 -3.89 -7.56
C LYS A 15 18.26 -4.25 -6.07
N ALA A 16 17.57 -3.51 -5.20
CA ALA A 16 17.54 -3.77 -3.77
C ALA A 16 16.93 -5.12 -3.44
N MET A 17 15.82 -5.49 -4.10
CA MET A 17 15.15 -6.78 -3.95
C MET A 17 16.04 -7.94 -4.38
N SER A 18 16.70 -7.84 -5.54
CA SER A 18 17.67 -8.85 -5.98
C SER A 18 18.86 -8.97 -5.04
N ALA A 19 19.36 -7.86 -4.51
CA ALA A 19 20.47 -7.86 -3.57
C ALA A 19 20.08 -8.38 -2.17
N ALA A 20 18.80 -8.27 -1.80
CA ALA A 20 18.23 -8.94 -0.62
C ALA A 20 18.02 -10.45 -0.83
N GLY A 21 18.25 -10.96 -2.05
CA GLY A 21 18.21 -12.39 -2.35
C GLY A 21 16.82 -12.94 -2.67
N ILE A 22 15.84 -12.08 -2.98
CA ILE A 22 14.49 -12.53 -3.39
C ILE A 22 14.63 -13.36 -4.67
N GLN A 23 14.20 -14.62 -4.62
CA GLN A 23 14.25 -15.56 -5.71
C GLN A 23 12.96 -15.54 -6.54
N PRO A 24 13.01 -15.99 -7.81
CA PRO A 24 11.79 -16.27 -8.56
C PRO A 24 10.91 -17.27 -7.81
N GLY A 25 9.63 -16.96 -7.66
CA GLY A 25 8.67 -17.78 -6.92
C GLY A 25 8.51 -17.39 -5.46
N ASP A 26 9.45 -16.63 -4.87
CA ASP A 26 9.25 -16.07 -3.54
C ASP A 26 8.09 -15.07 -3.59
N PRO A 27 7.04 -15.26 -2.77
CA PRO A 27 5.92 -14.35 -2.76
C PRO A 27 6.40 -12.97 -2.28
N VAL A 28 5.97 -11.92 -2.99
CA VAL A 28 6.29 -10.52 -2.68
C VAL A 28 5.01 -9.76 -2.38
N MET A 29 5.01 -9.04 -1.26
CA MET A 29 4.01 -8.01 -0.96
C MET A 29 4.65 -6.63 -1.06
N LEU A 30 4.04 -5.75 -1.84
CA LEU A 30 4.44 -4.34 -1.94
C LEU A 30 3.54 -3.50 -1.04
N THR A 31 4.13 -2.60 -0.26
CA THR A 31 3.36 -1.69 0.60
C THR A 31 3.82 -0.25 0.43
N GLY A 32 2.90 0.70 0.58
CA GLY A 32 3.25 2.11 0.53
C GLY A 32 2.12 3.04 0.91
N HIS A 33 2.50 4.20 1.47
CA HIS A 33 1.58 5.28 1.80
C HIS A 33 1.69 6.41 0.77
N SER A 34 0.57 7.06 0.43
CA SER A 34 0.53 8.22 -0.46
C SER A 34 1.28 7.95 -1.79
N GLN A 35 2.32 8.71 -2.10
CA GLN A 35 3.18 8.49 -3.27
C GLN A 35 3.87 7.12 -3.30
N GLY A 36 4.20 6.54 -2.15
CA GLY A 36 4.77 5.20 -2.05
C GLY A 36 3.79 4.12 -2.51
N GLY A 37 2.50 4.30 -2.25
CA GLY A 37 1.47 3.36 -2.73
C GLY A 37 1.23 3.48 -4.24
N ILE A 38 1.34 4.69 -4.82
CA ILE A 38 1.34 4.86 -6.29
C ILE A 38 2.50 4.08 -6.90
N ALA A 39 3.69 4.16 -6.32
CA ALA A 39 4.85 3.40 -6.78
C ALA A 39 4.63 1.89 -6.65
N ALA A 40 4.18 1.41 -5.49
CA ALA A 40 3.86 0.00 -5.25
C ALA A 40 2.85 -0.56 -6.27
N ALA A 41 1.73 0.14 -6.46
CA ALA A 41 0.71 -0.22 -7.43
C ALA A 41 1.25 -0.20 -8.87
N SER A 42 2.06 0.80 -9.22
CA SER A 42 2.66 0.90 -10.56
C SER A 42 3.63 -0.25 -10.84
N PHE A 43 4.41 -0.72 -9.85
CA PHE A 43 5.28 -1.88 -10.01
C PHE A 43 4.48 -3.17 -10.17
N ALA A 44 3.38 -3.30 -9.42
CA ALA A 44 2.48 -4.44 -9.54
C ALA A 44 1.68 -4.47 -10.86
N ALA A 45 1.63 -3.36 -11.60
CA ALA A 45 1.00 -3.26 -12.91
C ALA A 45 1.99 -3.41 -14.08
N ASP A 46 3.32 -3.39 -13.82
CA ASP A 46 4.33 -3.52 -14.87
C ASP A 46 4.67 -5.00 -15.15
N PRO A 47 4.34 -5.53 -16.34
CA PRO A 47 4.67 -6.91 -16.71
C PRO A 47 6.17 -7.24 -16.56
N ALA A 48 7.07 -6.29 -16.87
CA ALA A 48 8.50 -6.52 -16.76
C ALA A 48 8.98 -6.64 -15.31
N PHE A 49 8.25 -6.07 -14.35
CA PHE A 49 8.50 -6.25 -12.93
C PHE A 49 7.95 -7.60 -12.44
N LEU A 50 6.74 -7.95 -12.88
CA LEU A 50 6.08 -9.22 -12.55
C LEU A 50 6.79 -10.45 -13.13
N GLU A 51 7.47 -10.31 -14.27
CA GLU A 51 8.34 -11.37 -14.82
C GLU A 51 9.53 -11.70 -13.91
N ARG A 52 9.96 -10.74 -13.08
CA ARG A 52 11.14 -10.87 -12.22
C ARG A 52 10.79 -11.24 -10.78
N PHE A 53 9.65 -10.75 -10.29
CA PHE A 53 9.23 -10.89 -8.91
C PHE A 53 7.80 -11.39 -8.84
N THR A 54 7.55 -12.38 -7.99
CA THR A 54 6.22 -12.96 -7.78
C THR A 54 5.42 -12.06 -6.83
N VAL A 55 4.98 -10.90 -7.32
CA VAL A 55 4.10 -9.99 -6.57
C VAL A 55 2.74 -10.65 -6.42
N THR A 56 2.32 -10.87 -5.17
CA THR A 56 1.06 -11.54 -4.81
C THR A 56 0.10 -10.59 -4.11
N ALA A 57 0.62 -9.53 -3.48
CA ALA A 57 -0.19 -8.56 -2.77
C ALA A 57 0.35 -7.13 -2.86
N VAL A 58 -0.56 -6.16 -2.83
CA VAL A 58 -0.30 -4.73 -2.68
C VAL A 58 -1.15 -4.20 -1.52
N VAL A 59 -0.52 -3.51 -0.58
CA VAL A 59 -1.21 -2.83 0.54
C VAL A 59 -0.91 -1.34 0.50
N THR A 60 -1.93 -0.50 0.40
CA THR A 60 -1.75 0.95 0.34
C THR A 60 -2.57 1.69 1.39
N GLY A 61 -2.01 2.76 1.93
CA GLY A 61 -2.73 3.73 2.77
C GLY A 61 -2.73 5.11 2.12
N GLY A 62 -3.90 5.73 1.96
CA GLY A 62 -3.98 7.11 1.49
C GLY A 62 -3.49 7.33 0.07
N SER A 63 -3.53 6.33 -0.80
CA SER A 63 -2.91 6.39 -2.14
C SER A 63 -3.96 6.44 -3.26
N PRO A 64 -3.84 7.37 -4.24
CA PRO A 64 -4.72 7.41 -5.41
C PRO A 64 -4.25 6.38 -6.44
N ILE A 65 -4.78 5.16 -6.36
CA ILE A 65 -4.37 4.02 -7.20
C ILE A 65 -5.49 3.48 -8.08
N ALA A 66 -6.69 4.07 -8.07
CA ALA A 66 -7.89 3.55 -8.75
C ALA A 66 -7.73 3.48 -10.28
N ARG A 67 -6.78 4.22 -10.85
CA ARG A 67 -6.48 4.23 -12.30
C ARG A 67 -5.37 3.27 -12.72
N ILE A 68 -4.71 2.61 -11.79
CA ILE A 68 -3.60 1.72 -12.09
C ILE A 68 -4.15 0.31 -12.38
N ASP A 69 -3.82 -0.23 -13.54
CA ASP A 69 -4.32 -1.53 -13.99
C ASP A 69 -3.54 -2.68 -13.36
N ILE A 70 -3.83 -2.96 -12.10
CA ILE A 70 -3.26 -4.09 -11.36
C ILE A 70 -3.97 -5.38 -11.83
N PRO A 71 -3.22 -6.41 -12.26
CA PRO A 71 -3.78 -7.66 -12.76
C PRO A 71 -4.49 -8.45 -11.64
N ASP A 72 -5.49 -9.24 -12.03
CA ASP A 72 -6.34 -9.98 -11.08
C ASP A 72 -5.60 -11.06 -10.27
N SER A 73 -4.36 -11.39 -10.68
CA SER A 73 -3.46 -12.28 -9.95
C SER A 73 -2.85 -11.65 -8.68
N VAL A 74 -2.96 -10.34 -8.50
CA VAL A 74 -2.41 -9.59 -7.36
C VAL A 74 -3.55 -9.15 -6.46
N SER A 75 -3.53 -9.53 -5.18
CA SER A 75 -4.50 -9.05 -4.20
C SER A 75 -4.19 -7.62 -3.77
N VAL A 76 -5.20 -6.76 -3.63
CA VAL A 76 -5.03 -5.34 -3.28
C VAL A 76 -5.85 -4.99 -2.04
N LEU A 77 -5.19 -4.47 -1.01
CA LEU A 77 -5.80 -3.79 0.12
C LEU A 77 -5.56 -2.28 -0.01
N SER A 78 -6.61 -1.49 -0.21
CA SER A 78 -6.52 -0.03 -0.13
C SER A 78 -7.22 0.47 1.13
N VAL A 79 -6.51 1.20 1.97
CA VAL A 79 -7.06 1.88 3.14
C VAL A 79 -7.18 3.36 2.83
N GLU A 80 -8.37 3.93 3.01
CA GLU A 80 -8.69 5.31 2.66
C GLU A 80 -9.44 5.98 3.82
N HIS A 81 -8.91 7.09 4.33
CA HIS A 81 -9.65 7.93 5.27
C HIS A 81 -10.62 8.87 4.54
N THR A 82 -11.85 8.99 5.02
CA THR A 82 -12.86 9.87 4.43
C THR A 82 -12.49 11.35 4.52
N GLN A 83 -11.67 11.72 5.51
CA GLN A 83 -11.16 13.09 5.70
C GLN A 83 -9.84 13.35 4.93
N ASP A 84 -9.27 12.32 4.31
CA ASP A 84 -8.07 12.43 3.50
C ASP A 84 -8.44 12.62 2.01
N PRO A 85 -8.12 13.77 1.39
CA PRO A 85 -8.44 14.03 -0.01
C PRO A 85 -7.50 13.32 -0.98
N VAL A 86 -6.36 12.78 -0.53
CA VAL A 86 -5.31 12.25 -1.42
C VAL A 86 -5.76 11.03 -2.23
N PRO A 87 -6.43 10.02 -1.65
CA PRO A 87 -7.00 8.91 -2.42
C PRO A 87 -7.91 9.34 -3.57
N MET A 88 -8.63 10.45 -3.41
CA MET A 88 -9.60 10.94 -4.39
C MET A 88 -8.97 11.71 -5.56
N LEU A 89 -7.65 11.98 -5.54
CA LEU A 89 -6.99 12.84 -6.53
C LEU A 89 -6.96 12.26 -7.95
N ASP A 90 -7.12 10.95 -8.11
CA ASP A 90 -7.29 10.34 -9.43
C ASP A 90 -8.75 10.43 -9.95
N GLY A 91 -9.67 10.95 -9.15
CA GLY A 91 -11.06 11.21 -9.52
C GLY A 91 -11.86 9.95 -9.86
N ARG A 92 -11.49 8.79 -9.31
CA ARG A 92 -12.26 7.54 -9.43
C ARG A 92 -12.31 6.82 -8.09
N ASP A 93 -13.39 6.09 -7.85
CA ASP A 93 -13.37 5.05 -6.82
C ASP A 93 -12.50 3.88 -7.29
N ASN A 94 -11.85 3.20 -6.34
CA ASN A 94 -11.18 1.93 -6.61
C ASN A 94 -12.16 0.94 -7.26
N PRO A 95 -11.67 0.09 -8.19
CA PRO A 95 -12.53 -0.82 -8.92
C PRO A 95 -13.10 -1.91 -7.99
N ALA A 96 -14.38 -2.24 -8.17
CA ALA A 96 -15.03 -3.35 -7.47
C ALA A 96 -14.63 -4.70 -8.08
N LYS A 97 -13.40 -5.14 -7.82
CA LYS A 97 -12.87 -6.45 -8.23
C LYS A 97 -12.83 -7.42 -7.04
N SER A 98 -12.91 -8.73 -7.30
CA SER A 98 -12.85 -9.74 -6.24
C SER A 98 -11.48 -9.81 -5.53
N ASN A 99 -10.40 -9.39 -6.20
CA ASN A 99 -9.05 -9.31 -5.65
C ASN A 99 -8.71 -7.93 -5.07
N TRP A 100 -9.66 -6.99 -5.01
CA TRP A 100 -9.41 -5.63 -4.53
C TRP A 100 -10.42 -5.23 -3.45
N VAL A 101 -9.94 -5.04 -2.23
CA VAL A 101 -10.73 -4.57 -1.09
C VAL A 101 -10.33 -3.13 -0.78
N THR A 102 -11.31 -2.25 -0.66
CA THR A 102 -11.12 -0.88 -0.15
C THR A 102 -11.77 -0.75 1.21
N VAL A 103 -10.96 -0.49 2.24
CA VAL A 103 -11.41 -0.14 3.58
C VAL A 103 -11.52 1.38 3.66
N LYS A 104 -12.75 1.89 3.67
CA LYS A 104 -13.03 3.29 3.97
C LYS A 104 -13.22 3.45 5.46
N ALA A 105 -12.41 4.28 6.10
CA ALA A 105 -12.43 4.52 7.53
C ALA A 105 -12.44 6.02 7.85
N GLU A 106 -12.74 6.36 9.10
CA GLU A 106 -12.55 7.72 9.60
C GLU A 106 -11.23 7.77 10.38
N ALA A 107 -10.40 8.77 10.12
CA ALA A 107 -9.24 9.02 10.98
C ALA A 107 -9.71 9.41 12.39
N ASP A 108 -9.06 8.91 13.44
CA ASP A 108 -9.43 9.24 14.83
C ASP A 108 -9.17 10.74 15.11
N ALA A 109 -10.24 11.53 14.97
CA ALA A 109 -10.24 12.97 15.22
C ALA A 109 -9.80 13.31 16.66
N GLN A 110 -10.14 12.48 17.66
CA GLN A 110 -9.74 12.73 19.04
C GLN A 110 -8.25 12.44 19.25
N ALA A 111 -7.71 11.38 18.64
CA ALA A 111 -6.26 11.14 18.65
C ALA A 111 -5.50 12.27 17.95
N ILE A 112 -6.00 12.77 16.82
CA ILE A 112 -5.43 13.93 16.12
C ILE A 112 -5.40 15.14 17.06
N THR A 113 -6.54 15.56 17.60
CA THR A 113 -6.61 16.72 18.50
C THR A 113 -5.72 16.56 19.74
N ARG A 114 -5.65 15.38 20.35
CA ARG A 114 -4.75 15.13 21.48
C ARG A 114 -3.27 15.30 21.08
N SER A 115 -2.90 14.88 19.87
CA SER A 115 -1.51 14.96 19.38
C SER A 115 -1.09 16.36 18.91
N THR A 116 -1.99 17.11 18.27
CA THR A 116 -1.68 18.42 17.68
C THR A 116 -2.08 19.60 18.56
N GLN A 117 -2.93 19.36 19.57
CA GLN A 117 -3.61 20.38 20.38
C GLN A 117 -4.45 21.35 19.53
N GLN A 118 -4.88 20.92 18.35
CA GLN A 118 -5.63 21.72 17.37
C GLN A 118 -6.83 20.94 16.82
N ALA A 119 -7.72 21.64 16.11
CA ALA A 119 -8.76 20.98 15.34
C ALA A 119 -8.13 20.15 14.20
N PRO A 120 -8.65 18.93 13.90
CA PRO A 120 -8.07 18.07 12.86
C PRO A 120 -8.10 18.73 11.49
N THR A 121 -7.02 18.55 10.72
CA THR A 121 -6.91 18.99 9.33
C THR A 121 -6.88 17.81 8.36
N PRO A 122 -7.15 18.01 7.07
CA PRO A 122 -6.97 16.97 6.05
C PRO A 122 -5.54 16.41 6.00
N ALA A 123 -4.53 17.23 6.29
CA ALA A 123 -3.14 16.78 6.36
C ALA A 123 -2.90 15.81 7.53
N ASP A 124 -3.59 16.00 8.66
CA ASP A 124 -3.52 15.08 9.79
C ASP A 124 -4.15 13.72 9.46
N ALA A 125 -5.28 13.73 8.74
CA ALA A 125 -5.94 12.52 8.25
C ALA A 125 -5.09 11.75 7.22
N HIS A 126 -4.20 12.46 6.51
CA HIS A 126 -3.22 11.89 5.58
C HIS A 126 -1.88 11.49 6.23
N SER A 127 -1.78 11.44 7.55
CA SER A 127 -0.54 11.03 8.22
C SER A 127 -0.43 9.52 8.35
N THR A 128 0.77 8.99 8.15
CA THR A 128 1.04 7.54 8.22
C THR A 128 0.62 6.94 9.56
N VAL A 129 0.86 7.65 10.68
CA VAL A 129 0.47 7.19 12.03
C VAL A 129 -1.03 6.91 12.13
N ARG A 130 -1.87 7.73 11.48
CA ARG A 130 -3.32 7.51 11.51
C ARG A 130 -3.73 6.33 10.64
N TYR A 131 -3.01 6.08 9.55
CA TYR A 131 -3.21 4.87 8.75
C TYR A 131 -2.73 3.60 9.47
N GLU A 132 -1.70 3.70 10.30
CA GLU A 132 -1.26 2.62 11.20
C GLU A 132 -2.34 2.29 12.25
N ASP A 133 -2.94 3.30 12.89
CA ASP A 133 -4.06 3.10 13.83
C ASP A 133 -5.22 2.32 13.16
N THR A 134 -5.57 2.68 11.92
CA THR A 134 -6.60 1.96 11.14
C THR A 134 -6.14 0.56 10.74
N GLY A 135 -4.84 0.36 10.50
CA GLY A 135 -4.25 -0.96 10.28
C GLY A 135 -4.49 -1.91 11.45
N GLU A 136 -4.32 -1.45 12.69
CA GLU A 136 -4.62 -2.25 13.89
C GLU A 136 -6.11 -2.63 13.97
N LEU A 137 -7.00 -1.73 13.56
CA LEU A 137 -8.44 -2.04 13.48
C LEU A 137 -8.74 -3.10 12.42
N ILE A 138 -8.10 -3.00 11.25
CA ILE A 138 -8.18 -4.01 10.18
C ILE A 138 -7.66 -5.36 10.69
N ASP A 139 -6.57 -5.35 11.47
CA ASP A 139 -5.98 -6.54 12.09
C ASP A 139 -6.88 -7.22 13.12
N SER A 140 -7.90 -6.52 13.63
CA SER A 140 -8.92 -7.07 14.53
C SER A 140 -10.29 -7.31 13.86
N SER A 141 -10.44 -6.92 12.58
CA SER A 141 -11.73 -6.96 11.87
C SER A 141 -12.19 -8.39 11.59
N SER A 142 -13.50 -8.62 11.77
CA SER A 142 -14.19 -9.86 11.39
C SER A 142 -14.97 -9.74 10.08
N ASP A 143 -14.80 -8.66 9.32
CA ASP A 143 -15.44 -8.51 8.01
C ASP A 143 -14.96 -9.62 7.05
N PRO A 144 -15.85 -10.41 6.42
CA PRO A 144 -15.46 -11.52 5.55
C PRO A 144 -14.57 -11.13 4.37
N ASN A 145 -14.73 -9.93 3.80
CA ASN A 145 -13.91 -9.47 2.68
C ASN A 145 -12.50 -9.12 3.16
N VAL A 146 -12.39 -8.51 4.34
CA VAL A 146 -11.10 -8.23 4.99
C VAL A 146 -10.43 -9.54 5.38
N ALA A 147 -11.15 -10.48 5.99
CA ALA A 147 -10.62 -11.78 6.40
C ALA A 147 -10.10 -12.63 5.21
N GLY A 148 -10.85 -12.62 4.10
CA GLY A 148 -10.44 -13.30 2.87
C GLY A 148 -9.13 -12.75 2.31
N LEU A 149 -9.03 -11.42 2.21
CA LEU A 149 -7.80 -10.75 1.77
C LEU A 149 -6.64 -10.95 2.75
N ARG A 150 -6.91 -10.93 4.06
CA ARG A 150 -5.91 -11.16 5.10
C ARG A 150 -5.27 -12.52 5.00
N THR A 151 -6.02 -13.54 4.62
CA THR A 151 -5.45 -14.88 4.35
C THR A 151 -4.32 -14.82 3.32
N THR A 152 -4.37 -13.89 2.35
CA THR A 152 -3.30 -13.69 1.35
C THR A 152 -2.09 -12.93 1.91
N ILE A 153 -2.28 -11.99 2.84
CA ILE A 153 -1.20 -11.13 3.35
C ILE A 153 -0.60 -11.58 4.69
N ASP A 154 -1.32 -12.36 5.49
CA ASP A 154 -0.88 -12.89 6.79
C ASP A 154 0.49 -13.59 6.74
N PRO A 155 0.85 -14.35 5.68
CA PRO A 155 2.19 -14.94 5.57
C PRO A 155 3.33 -13.92 5.61
N PHE A 156 3.07 -12.66 5.29
CA PHE A 156 4.05 -11.57 5.34
C PHE A 156 4.10 -10.83 6.69
N LEU A 157 3.08 -11.02 7.54
CA LEU A 157 2.91 -10.26 8.80
C LEU A 157 3.38 -11.05 10.03
N HIS A 158 3.78 -12.30 9.84
CA HIS A 158 4.15 -13.22 10.91
C HIS A 158 5.49 -13.91 10.64
N GLY A 159 6.12 -14.43 11.69
CA GLY A 159 7.38 -15.15 11.62
C GLY A 159 8.62 -14.27 11.87
N GLU A 160 9.79 -14.88 11.72
CA GLU A 160 11.07 -14.17 11.79
C GLU A 160 11.43 -13.61 10.41
N GLY A 161 11.89 -12.35 10.37
CA GLY A 161 12.23 -11.67 9.13
C GLY A 161 13.54 -10.89 9.24
N THR A 162 14.23 -10.73 8.11
CA THR A 162 15.38 -9.83 8.01
C THR A 162 14.93 -8.50 7.44
N VAL A 163 15.20 -7.41 8.16
CA VAL A 163 14.95 -6.06 7.67
C VAL A 163 16.22 -5.52 7.04
N THR A 164 16.18 -5.29 5.73
CA THR A 164 17.26 -4.63 4.99
C THR A 164 16.82 -3.23 4.57
N ARG A 165 17.51 -2.20 5.04
CA ARG A 165 17.26 -0.81 4.62
C ARG A 165 18.21 -0.43 3.50
N TRP A 166 17.63 0.05 2.40
CA TRP A 166 18.36 0.55 1.25
C TRP A 166 18.24 2.07 1.18
N GLN A 167 19.37 2.76 1.01
CA GLN A 167 19.37 4.16 0.64
C GLN A 167 19.46 4.28 -0.87
N ILE A 168 18.50 5.00 -1.43
CA ILE A 168 18.44 5.31 -2.84
C ILE A 168 19.12 6.67 -3.03
N SER A 169 20.39 6.66 -3.42
CA SER A 169 21.12 7.85 -3.86
C SER A 169 21.18 7.88 -5.38
N GLY A 170 20.82 9.03 -5.98
CA GLY A 170 20.94 9.29 -7.41
C GLY A 170 22.36 9.68 -7.83
#